data_AF-A0A2N2DCR5-F1
#
_entry.id   AF-A0A2N2DCR5-F1
#
_cell.length_a   1.000
_cell.length_b   1.000
_cell.length_c   1.000
_cell.angle_alpha   90.00
_cell.angle_beta   90.00
_cell.angle_gamma   90.00
#
_symmetry.space_group_name_H-M   'P 1'
#
loop_
_entity.id
_entity.type
_entity.pdbx_description
1 polymer ?
#
loop_
_entity_poly.entity_id
_entity_poly.type
_entity_poly.pdbx_seq_one_letter_code
_entity_poly.pdbx_strand_id
1 'polypeptide(L)'
;MQIKLNELCEGKNPAVRNIIDELVIAPNQGINQIVNKIRDYLGITLREQISWKNPDEALNNWRDVLEKCGIFIFKDAFKERGISGFCLYDVEFPIIYLNNSMPKTRQIFTLFHELVHLLFKTGGVDKIFDDYIDTLTKEDRKIEVFCNQVAGEFLVPENDFYKQLSGLCMDEKSISALANRYTVSREVILRKLLDKGMVSQKYYLEKTAEWIEEAKTKPKGGGGDYYTTKVVYLGHNYLDIVFSN
;
A
#
# COMPACT_ATOMS: atom_id res chain seq x y z
N MET A 1 -10.57 -21.20 -0.63
CA MET A 1 -9.26 -21.17 -1.31
C MET A 1 -8.19 -21.83 -0.47
N GLN A 2 -8.05 -21.47 0.81
CA GLN A 2 -7.12 -22.11 1.74
C GLN A 2 -7.31 -23.64 1.81
N ILE A 3 -8.56 -24.14 1.80
CA ILE A 3 -8.84 -25.59 1.68
C ILE A 3 -8.19 -26.22 0.44
N LYS A 4 -8.27 -25.54 -0.71
CA LYS A 4 -7.63 -26.03 -1.95
C LYS A 4 -6.10 -25.98 -1.86
N LEU A 5 -5.53 -24.94 -1.24
CA LEU A 5 -4.08 -24.87 -0.98
C LEU A 5 -3.63 -25.98 -0.04
N ASN A 6 -4.40 -26.23 1.03
CA ASN A 6 -4.18 -27.32 1.95
C ASN A 6 -4.21 -28.69 1.24
N GLU A 7 -5.16 -28.92 0.34
CA GLU A 7 -5.19 -30.13 -0.47
C GLU A 7 -4.00 -30.24 -1.43
N LEU A 8 -3.66 -29.14 -2.13
CA LEU A 8 -2.58 -29.09 -3.12
C LEU A 8 -1.17 -29.21 -2.51
N CYS A 9 -0.99 -28.68 -1.31
CA CYS A 9 0.28 -28.66 -0.62
C CYS A 9 0.34 -29.68 0.52
N GLU A 10 -0.58 -30.65 0.54
CA GLU A 10 -0.63 -31.75 1.53
C GLU A 10 -0.60 -31.24 3.00
N GLY A 11 -1.28 -30.12 3.24
CA GLY A 11 -1.40 -29.49 4.55
C GLY A 11 -0.17 -28.72 5.02
N LYS A 12 0.83 -28.50 4.16
CA LYS A 12 2.05 -27.77 4.51
C LYS A 12 2.41 -26.69 3.50
N ASN A 13 2.76 -25.50 3.97
CA ASN A 13 3.30 -24.43 3.14
C ASN A 13 4.61 -24.89 2.48
N PRO A 14 4.74 -24.78 1.15
CA PRO A 14 5.96 -25.20 0.45
C PRO A 14 7.13 -24.24 0.65
N ALA A 15 6.92 -23.03 1.18
CA ALA A 15 7.99 -22.08 1.42
C ALA A 15 8.93 -22.56 2.53
N VAL A 16 10.23 -22.33 2.32
CA VAL A 16 11.26 -22.68 3.33
C VAL A 16 11.18 -21.77 4.55
N ARG A 17 10.69 -20.54 4.37
CA ARG A 17 10.52 -19.56 5.43
C ARG A 17 9.07 -19.12 5.48
N ASN A 18 8.51 -18.95 6.67
CA ASN A 18 7.17 -18.43 6.89
C ASN A 18 7.23 -17.14 7.71
N ILE A 19 6.95 -16.00 7.07
CA ILE A 19 7.02 -14.69 7.74
C ILE A 19 6.00 -14.52 8.85
N ILE A 20 4.85 -15.20 8.77
CA ILE A 20 3.79 -15.12 9.79
C ILE A 20 4.23 -15.80 11.09
N ASP A 21 4.98 -16.90 10.98
CA ASP A 21 5.46 -17.65 12.14
C ASP A 21 6.79 -17.11 12.68
N GLU A 22 7.68 -16.67 11.79
CA GLU A 22 9.04 -16.30 12.15
C GLU A 22 9.18 -14.83 12.56
N LEU A 23 8.31 -13.94 12.06
CA LEU A 23 8.40 -12.50 12.32
C LEU A 23 7.43 -12.06 13.42
N VAL A 24 7.93 -12.00 14.65
CA VAL A 24 7.13 -11.52 15.80
C VAL A 24 7.18 -9.98 15.89
N ILE A 25 6.02 -9.37 15.67
CA ILE A 25 5.77 -7.94 15.88
C ILE A 25 4.90 -7.76 17.13
N ALA A 26 5.27 -6.80 17.98
CA ALA A 26 4.50 -6.46 19.17
C ALA A 26 3.78 -5.11 18.98
N PRO A 27 2.57 -4.92 19.54
CA PRO A 27 1.78 -3.69 19.34
C PRO A 27 2.44 -2.40 19.86
N ASN A 28 3.42 -2.52 20.75
CA ASN A 28 4.16 -1.39 21.33
C ASN A 28 5.49 -1.10 20.64
N GLN A 29 5.85 -1.84 19.58
CA GLN A 29 7.06 -1.56 18.82
C GLN A 29 6.88 -0.30 17.97
N GLY A 30 7.93 0.51 17.88
CA GLY A 30 7.92 1.69 17.02
C GLY A 30 7.86 1.29 15.54
N ILE A 31 7.17 2.08 14.71
CA ILE A 31 7.01 1.83 13.27
C ILE A 31 8.35 1.52 12.58
N ASN A 32 9.40 2.31 12.88
CA ASN A 32 10.73 2.09 12.29
C ASN A 32 11.35 0.73 12.64
N GLN A 33 11.11 0.21 13.85
CA GLN A 33 11.59 -1.11 14.25
C GLN A 33 10.87 -2.21 13.47
N ILE A 34 9.56 -2.05 13.27
CA ILE A 34 8.72 -2.98 12.51
C ILE A 34 9.15 -2.99 11.04
N VAL A 35 9.29 -1.82 10.43
CA VAL A 35 9.74 -1.67 9.04
C VAL A 35 11.12 -2.28 8.83
N ASN A 36 12.07 -2.05 9.74
CA ASN A 36 13.40 -2.66 9.65
C ASN A 36 13.34 -4.17 9.74
N LYS A 37 12.58 -4.72 10.70
CA LYS A 37 12.36 -6.17 10.81
C LYS A 37 11.79 -6.80 9.54
N ILE A 38 10.74 -6.18 8.96
CA ILE A 38 10.15 -6.65 7.71
C ILE A 38 11.20 -6.59 6.60
N ARG A 39 11.90 -5.46 6.47
CA ARG A 39 12.91 -5.26 5.41
C ARG A 39 14.06 -6.26 5.50
N ASP A 40 14.58 -6.49 6.71
CA ASP A 40 15.64 -7.45 6.99
C ASP A 40 15.18 -8.88 6.67
N TYR A 41 13.94 -9.23 7.02
CA TYR A 41 13.37 -10.54 6.74
C TYR A 41 13.20 -10.79 5.23
N LEU A 42 12.64 -9.81 4.52
CA LEU A 42 12.43 -9.88 3.08
C LEU A 42 13.74 -9.86 2.29
N GLY A 43 14.82 -9.32 2.88
CA GLY A 43 16.15 -9.28 2.27
C GLY A 43 16.29 -8.27 1.13
N ILE A 44 15.32 -7.36 0.96
CA ILE A 44 15.32 -6.36 -0.11
C ILE A 44 15.73 -4.99 0.44
N THR A 45 16.91 -4.54 0.01
CA THR A 45 17.41 -3.22 0.40
C THR A 45 16.62 -2.09 -0.28
N LEU A 46 16.62 -0.89 0.29
CA LEU A 46 16.02 0.27 -0.37
C LEU A 46 16.70 0.55 -1.72
N ARG A 47 18.02 0.34 -1.82
CA ARG A 47 18.78 0.50 -3.07
C ARG A 47 18.26 -0.42 -4.18
N GLU A 48 17.91 -1.65 -3.83
CA GLU A 48 17.34 -2.61 -4.76
C GLU A 48 15.93 -2.21 -5.19
N GLN A 49 15.07 -1.85 -4.23
CA GLN A 49 13.71 -1.36 -4.50
C GLN A 49 13.71 -0.18 -5.49
N ILE A 50 14.55 0.83 -5.28
CA ILE A 50 14.62 2.02 -6.15
C ILE A 50 15.30 1.74 -7.50
N SER A 51 15.94 0.58 -7.68
CA SER A 51 16.62 0.22 -8.92
C SER A 51 15.70 -0.42 -9.95
N TRP A 52 14.50 -0.86 -9.54
CA TRP A 52 13.51 -1.44 -10.44
C TRP A 52 12.95 -0.38 -11.38
N LYS A 53 12.82 -0.73 -12.66
CA LYS A 53 12.66 0.27 -13.72
C LYS A 53 11.27 0.85 -13.80
N ASN A 54 10.26 0.07 -13.41
CA ASN A 54 8.86 0.44 -13.55
C ASN A 54 7.97 -0.28 -12.52
N PRO A 55 6.72 0.19 -12.35
CA PRO A 55 5.76 -0.41 -11.42
C PRO A 55 5.41 -1.88 -11.66
N ASP A 56 5.46 -2.37 -12.90
CA ASP A 56 5.20 -3.79 -13.19
C ASP A 56 6.33 -4.68 -12.68
N GLU A 57 7.59 -4.29 -12.94
CA GLU A 57 8.77 -4.97 -12.40
C GLU A 57 8.77 -4.97 -10.87
N ALA A 58 8.52 -3.80 -10.26
CA ALA A 58 8.47 -3.67 -8.81
C ALA A 58 7.38 -4.53 -8.16
N LEU A 59 6.17 -4.57 -8.73
CA LEU A 59 5.09 -5.41 -8.21
C LEU A 59 5.43 -6.89 -8.34
N ASN A 60 6.01 -7.33 -9.46
CA ASN A 60 6.39 -8.73 -9.65
C ASN A 60 7.49 -9.14 -8.66
N ASN A 61 8.55 -8.33 -8.52
CA ASN A 61 9.62 -8.61 -7.57
C ASN A 61 9.11 -8.67 -6.13
N TRP A 62 8.22 -7.76 -5.72
CA TRP A 62 7.64 -7.82 -4.38
C TRP A 62 6.78 -9.06 -4.15
N ARG A 63 6.00 -9.47 -5.14
CA ARG A 63 5.21 -10.70 -5.06
C ARG A 63 6.09 -11.92 -4.92
N ASP A 64 7.11 -12.05 -5.77
CA ASP A 64 8.04 -13.19 -5.73
C ASP A 64 8.75 -13.31 -4.38
N VAL A 65 9.14 -12.17 -3.78
CA VAL A 65 9.78 -12.13 -2.47
C VAL A 65 8.84 -12.59 -1.36
N LEU A 66 7.59 -12.11 -1.36
CA LEU A 66 6.61 -12.47 -0.33
C LEU A 66 6.11 -13.92 -0.49
N GLU A 67 5.95 -14.41 -1.72
CA GLU A 67 5.61 -15.81 -2.01
C GLU A 67 6.70 -16.77 -1.50
N LYS A 68 7.98 -16.41 -1.66
CA LYS A 68 9.11 -17.15 -1.07
C LYS A 68 9.14 -17.12 0.47
N CYS A 69 8.38 -16.22 1.08
CA CYS A 69 8.21 -16.08 2.53
C CYS A 69 6.90 -16.70 3.04
N GLY A 70 6.25 -17.53 2.22
CA GLY A 70 5.07 -18.30 2.61
C GLY A 70 3.73 -17.61 2.39
N ILE A 71 3.69 -16.41 1.79
CA ILE A 71 2.44 -15.69 1.53
C ILE A 71 1.93 -16.01 0.13
N PHE A 72 0.69 -16.48 0.01
CA PHE A 72 0.07 -16.72 -1.29
C PHE A 72 -0.57 -15.43 -1.81
N ILE A 73 -0.11 -14.96 -2.98
CA ILE A 73 -0.60 -13.70 -3.56
C ILE A 73 -1.41 -13.94 -4.82
N PHE A 74 -2.69 -13.61 -4.76
CA PHE A 74 -3.60 -13.68 -5.90
C PHE A 74 -3.99 -12.30 -6.41
N LYS A 75 -4.35 -12.26 -7.69
CA LYS A 75 -4.78 -11.05 -8.37
C LYS A 75 -6.05 -11.34 -9.15
N ASP A 76 -7.10 -10.57 -8.91
CA ASP A 76 -8.36 -10.67 -9.66
C ASP A 76 -8.99 -9.29 -9.85
N ALA A 77 -9.85 -9.13 -10.85
CA ALA A 77 -10.64 -7.92 -11.02
C ALA A 77 -11.85 -7.95 -10.08
N PHE A 78 -11.88 -7.07 -9.09
CA PHE A 78 -13.01 -7.03 -8.17
C PHE A 78 -14.18 -6.29 -8.81
N LYS A 79 -15.40 -6.81 -8.59
CA LYS A 79 -16.64 -6.18 -9.08
C LYS A 79 -16.98 -4.90 -8.32
N GLU A 80 -16.62 -4.85 -7.03
CA GLU A 80 -16.82 -3.67 -6.19
C GLU A 80 -15.69 -2.67 -6.42
N ARG A 81 -16.06 -1.46 -6.87
CA ARG A 81 -15.11 -0.44 -7.33
C ARG A 81 -14.33 0.25 -6.19
N GLY A 82 -14.49 -0.19 -4.94
CA GLY A 82 -13.81 0.39 -3.78
C GLY A 82 -12.90 -0.54 -2.99
N ILE A 83 -12.75 -1.80 -3.39
CA ILE A 83 -11.85 -2.73 -2.72
C ILE A 83 -10.53 -2.75 -3.48
N SER A 84 -9.42 -2.43 -2.80
CA SER A 84 -8.08 -2.43 -3.41
C SER A 84 -7.36 -3.77 -3.24
N GLY A 85 -7.68 -4.47 -2.16
CA GLY A 85 -7.18 -5.78 -1.80
C GLY A 85 -7.90 -6.28 -0.55
N PHE A 86 -7.53 -7.46 -0.10
CA PHE A 86 -7.84 -7.97 1.23
C PHE A 86 -6.86 -9.11 1.56
N CYS A 87 -6.76 -9.47 2.82
CA CYS A 87 -6.00 -10.62 3.26
C CYS A 87 -6.87 -11.65 3.98
N LEU A 88 -6.44 -12.91 3.95
CA LEU A 88 -7.01 -13.98 4.75
C LEU A 88 -5.90 -14.55 5.61
N TYR A 89 -6.00 -14.30 6.90
CA TYR A 89 -5.06 -14.84 7.87
C TYR A 89 -5.24 -16.36 7.98
N ASP A 90 -4.12 -17.07 7.94
CA ASP A 90 -3.96 -18.46 8.33
C ASP A 90 -2.47 -18.67 8.65
N VAL A 91 -2.19 -19.56 9.58
CA VAL A 91 -0.82 -19.85 10.03
C VAL A 91 -0.02 -20.51 8.89
N GLU A 92 -0.65 -21.45 8.19
CA GLU A 92 0.00 -22.26 7.16
C GLU A 92 -0.19 -21.65 5.77
N PHE A 93 -1.38 -21.12 5.46
CA PHE A 93 -1.74 -20.60 4.14
C PHE A 93 -2.22 -19.15 4.19
N PRO A 94 -1.38 -18.18 4.62
CA PRO A 94 -1.74 -16.77 4.61
C PRO A 94 -1.90 -16.28 3.17
N ILE A 95 -2.99 -15.56 2.90
CA ILE A 95 -3.33 -15.09 1.55
C ILE A 95 -3.43 -13.58 1.51
N ILE A 96 -2.89 -12.97 0.44
CA ILE A 96 -3.19 -11.60 0.02
C ILE A 96 -3.85 -11.62 -1.36
N TYR A 97 -4.94 -10.88 -1.49
CA TYR A 97 -5.67 -10.65 -2.72
C TYR A 97 -5.52 -9.20 -3.15
N LEU A 98 -5.10 -8.99 -4.41
CA LEU A 98 -4.96 -7.65 -4.98
C LEU A 98 -6.00 -7.44 -6.08
N ASN A 99 -6.63 -6.27 -6.10
CA ASN A 99 -7.51 -5.88 -7.19
C ASN A 99 -6.68 -5.52 -8.43
N ASN A 100 -6.70 -6.39 -9.44
CA ASN A 100 -5.93 -6.20 -10.66
C ASN A 100 -6.45 -5.05 -11.54
N SER A 101 -7.63 -4.50 -11.24
CA SER A 101 -8.16 -3.28 -11.88
C SER A 101 -7.51 -1.99 -11.37
N MET A 102 -6.74 -2.07 -10.27
CA MET A 102 -6.02 -0.93 -9.70
C MET A 102 -4.67 -0.73 -10.37
N PRO A 103 -4.11 0.49 -10.38
CA PRO A 103 -2.76 0.74 -10.87
C PRO A 103 -1.72 -0.05 -10.07
N LYS A 104 -0.59 -0.37 -10.70
CA LYS A 104 0.47 -1.19 -10.07
C LYS A 104 1.04 -0.57 -8.81
N THR A 105 1.27 0.74 -8.80
CA THR A 105 1.73 1.48 -7.61
C THR A 105 0.74 1.37 -6.45
N ARG A 106 -0.58 1.34 -6.74
CA ARG A 106 -1.62 1.09 -5.72
C ARG A 106 -1.60 -0.35 -5.24
N GLN A 107 -1.46 -1.32 -6.16
CA GLN A 107 -1.32 -2.74 -5.80
C GLN A 107 -0.09 -2.98 -4.91
N ILE A 108 1.04 -2.30 -5.15
CA ILE A 108 2.24 -2.36 -4.29
C ILE A 108 1.93 -1.83 -2.89
N PHE A 109 1.30 -0.66 -2.79
CA PHE A 109 0.92 -0.11 -1.48
C PHE A 109 -0.03 -1.04 -0.72
N THR A 110 -1.08 -1.53 -1.39
CA THR A 110 -2.02 -2.51 -0.83
C THR A 110 -1.29 -3.77 -0.38
N LEU A 111 -0.36 -4.31 -1.18
CA LEU A 111 0.39 -5.51 -0.81
C LEU A 111 1.09 -5.39 0.54
N PHE A 112 1.70 -4.24 0.82
CA PHE A 112 2.33 -3.99 2.12
C PHE A 112 1.35 -3.66 3.23
N HIS A 113 0.24 -2.99 2.92
CA HIS A 113 -0.84 -2.78 3.88
C HIS A 113 -1.39 -4.12 4.39
N GLU A 114 -1.77 -5.01 3.47
CA GLU A 114 -2.31 -6.34 3.77
C GLU A 114 -1.28 -7.25 4.47
N LEU A 115 0.00 -7.13 4.13
CA LEU A 115 1.07 -7.80 4.85
C LEU A 115 1.06 -7.44 6.33
N VAL A 116 0.87 -6.16 6.66
CA VAL A 116 0.84 -5.72 8.06
C VAL A 116 -0.40 -6.25 8.77
N HIS A 117 -1.56 -6.28 8.11
CA HIS A 117 -2.76 -6.93 8.65
C HIS A 117 -2.50 -8.41 8.99
N LEU A 118 -1.87 -9.16 8.09
CA LEU A 118 -1.50 -10.56 8.34
C LEU A 118 -0.56 -10.70 9.54
N LEU A 119 0.47 -9.87 9.64
CA LEU A 119 1.45 -9.93 10.73
C LEU A 119 0.87 -9.57 12.10
N PHE A 120 -0.17 -8.74 12.13
CA PHE A 120 -0.89 -8.39 13.35
C PHE A 120 -2.01 -9.37 13.69
N LYS A 121 -2.20 -10.43 12.87
CA LYS A 121 -3.27 -11.42 13.02
C LYS A 121 -4.67 -10.78 13.01
N THR A 122 -4.78 -9.60 12.41
CA THR A 122 -6.04 -8.89 12.22
C THR A 122 -6.54 -9.25 10.82
N GLY A 123 -7.36 -10.30 10.73
CA GLY A 123 -8.02 -10.67 9.48
C GLY A 123 -9.19 -9.73 9.20
N GLY A 124 -9.15 -9.02 8.07
CA GLY A 124 -10.18 -8.07 7.64
C GLY A 124 -10.25 -7.97 6.12
N VAL A 125 -11.39 -7.48 5.61
CA VAL A 125 -11.52 -7.06 4.20
C VAL A 125 -11.27 -5.55 4.19
N ASP A 126 -10.07 -5.13 3.78
CA ASP A 126 -9.72 -3.72 3.85
C ASP A 126 -10.38 -2.93 2.71
N LYS A 127 -11.12 -1.88 3.09
CA LYS A 127 -11.46 -0.78 2.20
C LYS A 127 -10.52 0.38 2.53
N ILE A 128 -9.30 0.28 2.04
CA ILE A 128 -8.22 1.22 2.34
C ILE A 128 -8.56 2.59 1.73
N PHE A 129 -8.99 3.55 2.57
CA PHE A 129 -8.73 5.01 2.62
C PHE A 129 -9.79 5.75 3.48
N ASP A 130 -9.46 6.97 3.93
CA ASP A 130 -10.07 7.78 5.01
C ASP A 130 -11.61 7.70 5.15
N ASP A 131 -12.36 7.68 4.05
CA ASP A 131 -13.83 7.70 4.06
C ASP A 131 -14.47 6.45 4.69
N TYR A 132 -13.79 5.29 4.64
CA TYR A 132 -14.23 4.07 5.32
C TYR A 132 -13.75 4.04 6.77
N ILE A 133 -12.56 4.57 7.04
CA ILE A 133 -11.94 4.60 8.37
C ILE A 133 -12.82 5.35 9.38
N ASP A 134 -13.55 6.38 8.94
CA ASP A 134 -14.49 7.12 9.79
C ASP A 134 -15.79 6.35 10.11
N THR A 135 -16.11 5.29 9.37
CA THR A 135 -17.26 4.41 9.62
C THR A 135 -16.93 3.18 10.48
N LEU A 136 -15.63 2.97 10.72
CA LEU A 136 -15.12 1.85 11.50
C LEU A 136 -15.24 2.07 13.00
N THR A 137 -15.16 0.97 13.76
CA THR A 137 -14.98 1.07 15.21
C THR A 137 -13.67 1.82 15.50
N LYS A 138 -13.58 2.42 16.69
CA LYS A 138 -12.37 3.14 17.12
C LYS A 138 -11.11 2.24 17.11
N GLU A 139 -11.28 0.93 17.29
CA GLU A 139 -10.19 -0.05 17.28
C GLU A 139 -9.75 -0.38 15.85
N ASP A 140 -10.70 -0.71 14.98
CA ASP A 140 -10.41 -1.02 13.56
C ASP A 140 -9.77 0.19 12.86
N ARG A 141 -10.24 1.41 13.14
CA ARG A 141 -9.63 2.65 12.66
C ARG A 141 -8.16 2.78 13.04
N LYS A 142 -7.78 2.40 14.26
CA LYS A 142 -6.38 2.48 14.70
C LYS A 142 -5.52 1.47 13.94
N ILE A 143 -6.04 0.28 13.68
CA ILE A 143 -5.35 -0.77 12.91
C ILE A 143 -5.11 -0.28 11.49
N GLU A 144 -6.12 0.20 10.80
CA GLU A 144 -6.03 0.75 9.44
C GLU A 144 -5.01 1.89 9.31
N VAL A 145 -5.05 2.85 10.24
CA VAL A 145 -4.08 3.95 10.29
C VAL A 145 -2.66 3.41 10.50
N PHE A 146 -2.51 2.44 11.39
CA PHE A 146 -1.22 1.82 11.68
C PHE A 146 -0.68 1.04 10.47
N CYS A 147 -1.51 0.26 9.78
CA CYS A 147 -1.13 -0.47 8.57
C CYS A 147 -0.69 0.49 7.45
N ASN A 148 -1.42 1.59 7.27
CA ASN A 148 -1.04 2.65 6.34
C ASN A 148 0.30 3.31 6.71
N GLN A 149 0.53 3.58 7.99
CA GLN A 149 1.80 4.15 8.48
C GLN A 149 2.97 3.21 8.24
N VAL A 150 2.84 1.92 8.55
CA VAL A 150 3.89 0.92 8.33
C VAL A 150 4.15 0.72 6.84
N ALA A 151 3.12 0.61 6.00
CA ALA A 151 3.27 0.48 4.55
C ALA A 151 3.95 1.71 3.93
N GLY A 152 3.53 2.91 4.35
CA GLY A 152 4.11 4.18 3.89
C GLY A 152 5.56 4.36 4.31
N GLU A 153 5.90 4.02 5.56
CA GLU A 153 7.28 4.07 6.04
C GLU A 153 8.16 2.98 5.42
N PHE A 154 7.61 1.78 5.18
CA PHE A 154 8.33 0.73 4.48
C PHE A 154 8.67 1.16 3.06
N LEU A 155 7.69 1.59 2.26
CA LEU A 155 7.90 1.91 0.85
C LEU A 155 8.67 3.21 0.64
N VAL A 156 8.50 4.20 1.52
CA VAL A 156 9.16 5.50 1.44
C VAL A 156 9.86 5.78 2.77
N PRO A 157 11.04 5.21 3.04
CA PRO A 157 11.71 5.37 4.33
C PRO A 157 12.06 6.83 4.62
N GLU A 158 11.71 7.30 5.80
CA GLU A 158 11.85 8.70 6.23
C GLU A 158 13.29 9.22 6.09
N ASN A 159 14.26 8.42 6.49
CA ASN A 159 15.68 8.78 6.43
C ASN A 159 16.19 9.01 5.00
N ASP A 160 15.70 8.26 4.02
CA ASP A 160 16.04 8.52 2.60
C ASP A 160 15.21 9.68 2.06
N PHE A 161 13.93 9.74 2.42
CA PHE A 161 13.01 10.79 1.99
C PHE A 161 13.55 12.18 2.31
N TYR A 162 13.99 12.44 3.55
CA TYR A 162 14.58 13.72 3.93
C TYR A 162 15.85 14.08 3.16
N LYS A 163 16.69 13.08 2.83
CA LYS A 163 17.88 13.32 1.99
C LYS A 163 17.49 13.75 0.59
N GLN A 164 16.45 13.14 0.02
CA GLN A 164 15.97 13.52 -1.31
C GLN A 164 15.32 14.90 -1.31
N LEU A 165 14.66 15.30 -0.22
CA LEU A 165 14.08 16.64 -0.10
C LEU A 165 15.13 17.75 -0.03
N SER A 166 16.34 17.44 0.44
CA SER A 166 17.41 18.44 0.53
C SER A 166 17.79 18.95 -0.87
N GLY A 167 17.49 20.22 -1.14
CA GLY A 167 17.77 20.86 -2.43
C GLY A 167 16.67 20.73 -3.49
N LEU A 168 15.51 20.15 -3.18
CA LEU A 168 14.35 20.14 -4.08
C LEU A 168 13.39 21.30 -3.78
N CYS A 169 12.86 21.91 -4.85
CA CYS A 169 11.69 22.79 -4.73
C CYS A 169 10.44 21.92 -4.53
N MET A 170 9.58 22.30 -3.59
CA MET A 170 8.34 21.55 -3.34
C MET A 170 7.28 21.86 -4.40
N ASP A 171 7.45 21.26 -5.57
CA ASP A 171 6.54 21.34 -6.71
C ASP A 171 6.09 19.95 -7.18
N GLU A 172 5.16 19.94 -8.12
CA GLU A 172 4.58 18.71 -8.66
C GLU A 172 5.60 17.83 -9.40
N LYS A 173 6.62 18.43 -10.00
CA LYS A 173 7.71 17.69 -10.65
C LYS A 173 8.52 16.92 -9.62
N SER A 174 8.84 17.54 -8.49
CA SER A 174 9.58 16.90 -7.40
C SER A 174 8.75 15.81 -6.73
N ILE A 175 7.45 16.02 -6.53
CA ILE A 175 6.53 14.98 -6.05
C ILE A 175 6.51 13.77 -7.02
N SER A 176 6.42 14.04 -8.32
CA SER A 176 6.42 12.99 -9.35
C SER A 176 7.75 12.25 -9.40
N ALA A 177 8.88 12.96 -9.26
CA ALA A 177 10.21 12.35 -9.22
C ALA A 177 10.38 11.43 -8.00
N LEU A 178 9.91 11.85 -6.82
CA LEU A 178 9.90 11.03 -5.61
C LEU A 178 8.98 9.80 -5.77
N ALA A 179 7.79 9.99 -6.33
CA ALA A 179 6.85 8.89 -6.57
C ALA A 179 7.47 7.82 -7.49
N ASN A 180 8.13 8.25 -8.56
CA ASN A 180 8.85 7.36 -9.48
C ASN A 180 10.02 6.66 -8.78
N ARG A 181 10.83 7.39 -7.99
CA ARG A 181 11.97 6.83 -7.25
C ARG A 181 11.55 5.67 -6.35
N TYR A 182 10.48 5.83 -5.58
CA TYR A 182 10.02 4.80 -4.64
C TYR A 182 9.04 3.81 -5.25
N THR A 183 8.63 4.02 -6.51
CA THR A 183 7.60 3.25 -7.21
C THR A 183 6.25 3.24 -6.46
N VAL A 184 5.86 4.43 -5.99
CA VAL A 184 4.58 4.67 -5.30
C VAL A 184 3.76 5.72 -6.04
N SER A 185 2.56 6.02 -5.55
CA SER A 185 1.75 7.09 -6.14
C SER A 185 2.19 8.50 -5.72
N ARG A 186 1.82 9.51 -6.51
CA ARG A 186 2.00 10.93 -6.14
C ARG A 186 1.30 11.25 -4.82
N GLU A 187 0.16 10.62 -4.56
CA GLU A 187 -0.61 10.76 -3.30
C GLU A 187 0.13 10.20 -2.08
N VAL A 188 0.83 9.07 -2.18
CA VAL A 188 1.63 8.55 -1.05
C VAL A 188 2.72 9.54 -0.67
N ILE A 189 3.38 10.15 -1.66
CA ILE A 189 4.38 11.21 -1.41
C ILE A 189 3.72 12.44 -0.79
N LEU A 190 2.60 12.90 -1.35
CA LEU A 190 1.89 14.08 -0.87
C LEU A 190 1.36 13.90 0.56
N ARG A 191 0.87 12.70 0.90
CA ARG A 191 0.49 12.33 2.26
C ARG A 191 1.68 12.35 3.20
N LYS A 192 2.82 11.77 2.81
CA LYS A 192 4.04 11.83 3.63
C LYS A 192 4.51 13.27 3.88
N LEU A 193 4.41 14.16 2.88
CA LEU A 193 4.70 15.59 3.04
C LEU A 193 3.74 16.27 4.02
N LEU A 194 2.45 15.94 3.95
CA LEU A 194 1.43 16.45 4.85
C LEU A 194 1.69 16.00 6.29
N ASP A 195 1.97 14.71 6.50
CA ASP A 195 2.29 14.13 7.82
C ASP A 195 3.55 14.77 8.45
N LYS A 196 4.45 15.29 7.62
CA LYS A 196 5.65 16.04 8.04
C LYS A 196 5.44 17.55 8.16
N GLY A 197 4.23 18.05 7.94
CA GLY A 197 3.90 19.48 8.01
C GLY A 197 4.57 20.32 6.92
N MET A 198 5.02 19.70 5.83
CA MET A 198 5.72 20.39 4.72
C MET A 198 4.75 20.97 3.70
N VAL A 199 3.51 20.47 3.67
CA VAL A 199 2.41 21.01 2.89
C VAL A 199 1.20 21.22 3.79
N SER A 200 0.34 22.16 3.44
CA SER A 200 -0.91 22.39 4.16
C SER A 200 -1.96 21.33 3.81
N GLN A 201 -2.91 21.10 4.71
CA GLN A 201 -4.09 20.28 4.42
C GLN A 201 -4.82 20.80 3.17
N LYS A 202 -4.98 22.13 3.05
CA LYS A 202 -5.60 22.75 1.87
C LYS A 202 -4.89 22.35 0.57
N TYR A 203 -3.56 22.45 0.52
CA TYR A 203 -2.78 22.06 -0.65
C TYR A 203 -2.93 20.56 -0.97
N TYR A 204 -2.95 19.71 0.06
CA TYR A 204 -3.21 18.28 -0.09
C TYR A 204 -4.57 18.01 -0.77
N LEU A 205 -5.63 18.68 -0.31
CA LEU A 205 -6.98 18.51 -0.84
C LEU A 205 -7.10 19.01 -2.28
N GLU A 206 -6.55 20.19 -2.57
CA GLU A 206 -6.55 20.76 -3.91
C GLU A 206 -5.84 19.85 -4.92
N LYS A 207 -4.65 19.36 -4.57
CA LYS A 207 -3.87 18.49 -5.46
C LYS A 207 -4.46 17.10 -5.61
N THR A 208 -5.02 16.52 -4.54
CA THR A 208 -5.71 15.23 -4.68
C THR A 208 -6.94 15.36 -5.57
N ALA A 209 -7.73 16.43 -5.44
CA ALA A 209 -8.88 16.73 -6.30
C ALA A 209 -8.47 16.90 -7.78
N GLU A 210 -7.46 17.73 -8.04
CA GLU A 210 -6.92 17.96 -9.40
C GLU A 210 -6.53 16.63 -10.07
N TRP A 211 -5.76 15.81 -9.36
CA TRP A 211 -5.32 14.51 -9.86
C TRP A 211 -6.45 13.50 -10.08
N ILE A 212 -7.56 13.60 -9.34
CA ILE A 212 -8.76 12.78 -9.57
C ILE A 212 -9.49 13.22 -10.85
N GLU A 213 -9.49 14.50 -11.17
CA GLU A 213 -10.12 15.00 -12.39
C GLU A 213 -9.27 14.71 -13.64
N GLU A 214 -7.93 14.85 -13.55
CA GLU A 214 -7.00 14.38 -14.59
C GLU A 214 -7.21 12.90 -14.92
N ALA A 215 -7.49 12.11 -13.89
CA ALA A 215 -7.82 10.70 -13.98
C ALA A 215 -9.10 10.37 -14.76
N LYS A 216 -10.11 11.23 -14.66
CA LYS A 216 -11.39 11.07 -15.38
C LYS A 216 -11.25 11.32 -16.87
N THR A 217 -10.34 12.23 -17.24
CA THR A 217 -10.28 12.82 -18.57
C THR A 217 -9.28 12.12 -19.51
N LYS A 218 -8.30 11.36 -18.99
CA LYS A 218 -7.36 10.60 -19.83
C LYS A 218 -7.99 9.32 -20.44
N PRO A 219 -7.81 9.05 -21.75
CA PRO A 219 -8.32 7.84 -22.39
C PRO A 219 -7.65 6.56 -21.84
N LYS A 220 -8.42 5.46 -21.82
CA LYS A 220 -8.00 4.11 -21.41
C LYS A 220 -7.00 3.52 -22.42
N GLY A 221 -5.74 3.95 -22.38
CA GLY A 221 -4.74 3.46 -23.32
C GLY A 221 -3.31 3.53 -22.78
N GLY A 222 -2.73 2.34 -22.57
CA GLY A 222 -1.29 2.07 -22.75
C GLY A 222 -0.31 2.79 -21.84
N GLY A 223 0.02 2.15 -20.71
CA GLY A 223 1.26 2.43 -19.98
C GLY A 223 1.06 3.20 -18.68
N GLY A 224 1.29 2.52 -17.55
CA GLY A 224 1.86 3.10 -16.33
C GLY A 224 1.14 4.25 -15.63
N ASP A 225 -0.06 4.69 -16.03
CA ASP A 225 -0.65 5.89 -15.47
C ASP A 225 -1.69 5.59 -14.37
N TYR A 226 -1.35 6.03 -13.16
CA TYR A 226 -1.97 5.75 -11.85
C TYR A 226 -3.42 6.30 -11.68
N TYR A 227 -4.01 6.85 -12.72
CA TYR A 227 -5.10 7.79 -12.58
C TYR A 227 -6.49 7.19 -12.85
N THR A 228 -6.66 6.25 -13.77
CA THR A 228 -8.01 5.86 -14.25
C THR A 228 -8.93 5.24 -13.18
N THR A 229 -8.40 4.71 -12.07
CA THR A 229 -9.19 4.04 -11.02
C THR A 229 -9.51 4.93 -9.81
N LYS A 230 -9.02 6.18 -9.76
CA LYS A 230 -9.29 7.12 -8.65
C LYS A 230 -10.67 7.79 -8.76
N VAL A 231 -11.21 7.87 -9.97
CA VAL A 231 -12.50 8.46 -10.36
C VAL A 231 -13.69 7.97 -9.55
N VAL A 232 -13.67 6.70 -9.13
CA VAL A 232 -14.85 6.06 -8.54
C VAL A 232 -14.78 6.01 -7.02
N TYR A 233 -13.62 6.25 -6.41
CA TYR A 233 -13.44 6.00 -4.98
C TYR A 233 -13.55 7.25 -4.10
N LEU A 234 -13.19 8.44 -4.61
CA LEU A 234 -13.38 9.71 -3.90
C LEU A 234 -14.72 10.39 -4.20
N GLY A 235 -15.60 9.67 -4.93
CA GLY A 235 -16.90 10.15 -5.38
C GLY A 235 -18.01 9.86 -4.39
N HIS A 236 -18.21 10.79 -3.45
CA HIS A 236 -19.46 11.36 -2.94
C HIS A 236 -19.31 11.82 -1.47
N ASN A 237 -18.76 10.99 -0.58
CA ASN A 237 -18.79 11.33 0.85
C ASN A 237 -17.72 12.33 1.33
N TYR A 238 -16.51 12.33 0.77
CA TYR A 238 -15.45 13.23 1.23
C TYR A 238 -15.74 14.71 0.93
N LEU A 239 -16.31 15.00 -0.24
CA LEU A 239 -16.66 16.36 -0.64
C LEU A 239 -17.94 16.84 0.07
N ASP A 240 -18.94 15.97 0.27
CA ASP A 240 -20.19 16.33 0.95
C ASP A 240 -19.96 16.75 2.42
N ILE A 241 -18.94 16.18 3.10
CA ILE A 241 -18.58 16.56 4.48
C ILE A 241 -17.81 17.89 4.53
N VAL A 242 -16.92 18.15 3.56
CA VAL A 242 -16.14 19.40 3.50
C VAL A 242 -17.00 20.61 3.11
N PHE A 243 -18.12 20.39 2.41
CA PHE A 243 -19.07 21.47 2.05
C PHE A 243 -20.29 21.58 2.99
N SER A 244 -20.39 20.76 4.05
CA SER A 244 -21.53 20.78 4.98
C SER A 244 -21.25 21.37 6.38
N ASN A 245 -20.25 22.24 6.52
CA ASN A 245 -20.12 23.12 7.69
C ASN A 245 -19.73 24.55 7.29
#